data_AF-A0A1W1I8U1-F1
#
_entry.id   AF-A0A1W1I8U1-F1
#
_cell.length_a   1.000
_cell.length_b   1.000
_cell.length_c   1.000
_cell.angle_alpha   90.00
_cell.angle_beta   90.00
_cell.angle_gamma   90.00
#
_symmetry.space_group_name_H-M   'P 1'
#
loop_
_entity.id
_entity.type
_entity.pdbx_description
1 polymer ?
#
loop_
_entity_poly.entity_id
_entity_poly.type
_entity_poly.pdbx_seq_one_letter_code
_entity_poly.pdbx_strand_id
1 'polypeptide(L)'
;MDSEEQTLQEAIAAIAQSDPLVKLLQQVKVGRMKPTDPGLAAVTESWLATYRKAVMVEGLTKQALRRINPEPRLALLIETGIITSSHPFVSALVSNFEQALDRAND
;
A
#
# COMPACT_ATOMS: atom_id res chain seq x y z
N MET A 1 1.05 -26.54 0.07
CA MET A 1 0.66 -25.12 0.17
C MET A 1 0.20 -24.72 -1.21
N ASP A 2 -1.03 -24.22 -1.32
CA ASP A 2 -1.53 -23.69 -2.58
C ASP A 2 -0.63 -22.52 -3.00
N SER A 3 -0.19 -22.52 -4.26
CA SER A 3 0.71 -21.50 -4.80
C SER A 3 0.14 -20.09 -4.63
N GLU A 4 -1.18 -19.95 -4.66
CA GLU A 4 -1.90 -18.69 -4.45
C GLU A 4 -1.74 -18.14 -3.03
N GLU A 5 -1.88 -18.99 -1.99
CA GLU A 5 -1.71 -18.57 -0.60
C GLU A 5 -0.25 -18.20 -0.32
N GLN A 6 0.70 -18.88 -0.96
CA GLN A 6 2.12 -18.50 -0.89
C GLN A 6 2.35 -17.12 -1.52
N THR A 7 1.84 -16.88 -2.73
CA THR A 7 1.93 -15.58 -3.40
C THR A 7 1.31 -14.46 -2.55
N LEU A 8 0.16 -14.72 -1.92
CA LEU A 8 -0.47 -13.77 -1.02
C LEU A 8 0.40 -13.50 0.23
N GLN A 9 0.98 -14.53 0.84
CA GLN A 9 1.86 -14.35 2.00
C GLN A 9 3.11 -13.52 1.65
N GLU A 10 3.71 -13.77 0.48
CA GLU A 10 4.84 -12.99 -0.03
C GLU A 10 4.45 -11.52 -0.27
N ALA A 11 3.28 -11.27 -0.86
CA ALA A 11 2.74 -9.93 -1.06
C ALA A 11 2.51 -9.20 0.29
N ILE A 12 1.89 -9.88 1.26
CA ILE A 12 1.66 -9.33 2.61
C ILE A 12 2.99 -9.00 3.28
N ALA A 13 3.96 -9.91 3.22
CA ALA A 13 5.28 -9.70 3.81
C ALA A 13 5.99 -8.50 3.20
N ALA A 14 5.98 -8.38 1.86
CA ALA A 14 6.58 -7.24 1.15
C ALA A 14 5.92 -5.90 1.53
N ILE A 15 4.60 -5.86 1.61
CA ILE A 15 3.84 -4.66 2.02
C ILE A 15 4.16 -4.27 3.47
N ALA A 16 4.18 -5.26 4.37
CA ALA A 16 4.38 -5.02 5.80
C ALA A 16 5.81 -4.60 6.15
N GLN A 17 6.81 -5.11 5.41
CA GLN A 17 8.22 -4.87 5.69
C GLN A 17 8.58 -3.37 5.63
N SER A 18 7.94 -2.61 4.73
CA SER A 18 8.21 -1.19 4.53
C SER A 18 7.04 -0.27 4.92
N ASP A 19 6.05 -0.78 5.67
CA ASP A 19 4.84 -0.04 6.02
C ASP A 19 5.16 1.21 6.88
N PRO A 20 4.96 2.44 6.37
CA PRO A 20 5.25 3.67 7.10
C PRO A 20 4.33 3.86 8.32
N LEU A 21 3.17 3.19 8.36
CA LEU A 21 2.18 3.33 9.43
C LEU A 21 2.70 2.79 10.78
N VAL A 22 3.59 1.79 10.75
CA VAL A 22 4.06 1.13 11.99
C VAL A 22 4.97 2.04 12.82
N LYS A 23 5.80 2.86 12.17
CA LYS A 23 6.82 3.67 12.86
C LYS A 23 6.68 5.16 12.64
N LEU A 24 6.48 5.60 11.40
CA LEU A 24 6.58 7.00 11.03
C LEU A 24 5.27 7.74 11.29
N LEU A 25 4.13 7.11 11.00
CA LEU A 25 2.83 7.69 11.32
C LEU A 25 2.69 8.02 12.81
N GLN A 26 3.20 7.17 13.70
CA GLN A 26 3.16 7.46 15.13
C GLN A 26 3.99 8.71 15.49
N GLN A 27 5.14 8.94 14.85
CA GLN A 27 5.94 10.16 15.08
C GLN A 27 5.20 11.40 14.59
N VAL A 28 4.46 11.31 13.48
CA VAL A 28 3.61 12.39 12.97
C VAL A 28 2.48 12.71 13.96
N LYS A 29 1.77 11.67 14.43
CA LYS A 29 0.65 11.83 15.38
C LYS A 29 1.05 12.48 16.70
N VAL A 30 2.26 12.22 17.20
CA VAL A 30 2.77 12.83 18.44
C VAL A 30 3.56 14.13 18.21
N GLY A 31 3.56 14.66 16.98
CA GLY A 31 4.19 15.94 16.64
C GLY A 31 5.72 15.92 16.58
N ARG A 32 6.35 14.74 16.58
CA ARG A 32 7.82 14.57 16.48
C ARG A 32 8.33 14.62 15.04
N MET A 33 7.45 14.44 14.06
CA MET A 33 7.75 14.52 12.65
C MET A 33 6.66 15.34 11.95
N LYS A 34 7.03 16.18 10.99
CA LYS A 34 6.04 16.90 10.18
C LYS A 34 5.48 15.96 9.11
N PRO A 35 4.17 16.00 8.81
CA PRO A 35 3.60 15.24 7.70
C PRO A 35 4.26 15.56 6.36
N THR A 36 4.72 16.80 6.18
CA THR A 36 5.38 17.30 4.98
C THR A 36 6.89 17.09 4.97
N ASP A 37 7.41 16.23 5.85
CA ASP A 37 8.85 15.94 5.89
C ASP A 37 9.29 15.22 4.60
N PRO A 38 10.34 15.68 3.90
CA PRO A 38 10.77 15.08 2.65
C PRO A 38 11.19 13.60 2.79
N GLY A 39 11.76 13.22 3.92
CA GLY A 39 12.12 11.83 4.20
C GLY A 39 10.89 10.95 4.37
N LEU A 40 9.84 11.47 5.01
CA LEU A 40 8.56 10.79 5.13
C LEU A 40 7.87 10.60 3.78
N ALA A 41 7.88 11.63 2.94
CA ALA A 41 7.36 11.56 1.58
C ALA A 41 8.07 10.46 0.77
N ALA A 42 9.40 10.46 0.78
CA ALA A 42 10.20 9.46 0.05
C ALA A 42 9.94 8.02 0.52
N VAL A 43 9.82 7.79 1.83
CA VAL A 43 9.47 6.47 2.37
C VAL A 43 8.06 6.07 1.95
N THR A 44 7.10 6.99 2.01
CA THR A 44 5.71 6.74 1.62
C THR A 44 5.61 6.39 0.13
N GLU A 45 6.27 7.14 -0.74
CA GLU A 45 6.31 6.85 -2.19
C GLU A 45 6.95 5.50 -2.50
N SER A 46 8.06 5.18 -1.84
CA SER A 46 8.72 3.87 -1.97
C SER A 46 7.80 2.73 -1.54
N TRP A 47 7.10 2.89 -0.42
CA TRP A 47 6.12 1.92 0.04
C TRP A 47 4.95 1.74 -0.94
N LEU A 48 4.40 2.84 -1.50
CA LEU A 48 3.35 2.78 -2.52
C LEU A 48 3.82 2.04 -3.78
N ALA A 49 5.07 2.24 -4.20
CA ALA A 49 5.66 1.52 -5.32
C ALA A 49 5.78 0.00 -5.03
N THR A 50 6.18 -0.38 -3.81
CA THR A 50 6.19 -1.78 -3.37
C THR A 50 4.79 -2.37 -3.34
N TYR A 51 3.82 -1.66 -2.79
CA TYR A 51 2.42 -2.07 -2.76
C TYR A 51 1.88 -2.32 -4.17
N ARG A 52 2.19 -1.39 -5.09
CA ARG A 52 1.79 -1.50 -6.49
C ARG A 52 2.35 -2.76 -7.15
N LYS A 53 3.61 -3.12 -6.85
CA LYS A 53 4.20 -4.37 -7.35
C LYS A 53 3.48 -5.59 -6.76
N ALA A 54 3.18 -5.56 -5.46
CA ALA A 54 2.52 -6.65 -4.76
C ALA A 54 1.11 -6.96 -5.32
N VAL A 55 0.29 -5.94 -5.58
CA VAL A 55 -1.06 -6.13 -6.16
C VAL A 55 -1.02 -6.54 -7.63
N MET A 56 0.08 -6.23 -8.33
CA MET A 56 0.26 -6.57 -9.74
C MET A 56 0.87 -7.96 -9.97
N VAL A 57 1.25 -8.69 -8.92
CA VAL A 57 1.73 -10.08 -9.03
C VAL A 57 0.60 -10.97 -9.59
N GLU A 58 0.96 -11.85 -10.52
CA GLU A 58 0.03 -12.84 -11.09
C GLU A 58 -0.27 -13.97 -10.10
N GLY A 59 -1.41 -14.63 -10.26
CA GLY A 59 -1.80 -15.74 -9.37
C GLY A 59 -2.53 -15.32 -8.09
N LEU A 60 -2.79 -14.02 -7.88
CA LEU A 60 -3.69 -13.55 -6.84
C LEU A 60 -5.15 -13.64 -7.32
N THR A 61 -5.99 -14.32 -6.54
CA THR A 61 -7.46 -14.31 -6.72
C THR A 61 -8.06 -12.98 -6.27
N LYS A 62 -9.32 -12.71 -6.65
CA LYS A 62 -10.04 -11.53 -6.13
C LYS A 62 -10.14 -11.55 -4.60
N GLN A 63 -10.31 -12.72 -3.99
CA GLN A 63 -10.33 -12.86 -2.53
C GLN A 63 -8.98 -12.47 -1.92
N ALA A 64 -7.87 -12.94 -2.51
CA ALA A 64 -6.52 -12.58 -2.07
C ALA A 64 -6.27 -11.07 -2.18
N LEU A 65 -6.64 -10.46 -3.30
CA LEU A 65 -6.52 -9.00 -3.51
C LEU A 65 -7.31 -8.20 -2.47
N ARG A 66 -8.55 -8.59 -2.15
CA ARG A 66 -9.34 -7.91 -1.10
C ARG A 66 -8.67 -7.94 0.27
N ARG A 67 -7.90 -8.99 0.61
CA ARG A 67 -7.13 -9.07 1.86
C ARG A 67 -5.98 -8.06 1.92
N ILE A 68 -5.48 -7.62 0.76
CA ILE A 68 -4.47 -6.58 0.60
C ILE A 68 -5.05 -5.32 -0.04
N ASN A 69 -6.30 -4.96 0.30
CA ASN A 69 -6.87 -3.69 -0.14
C ASN A 69 -6.01 -2.51 0.36
N PRO A 70 -5.49 -1.64 -0.54
CA PRO A 70 -4.68 -0.49 -0.14
C PRO A 70 -5.50 0.64 0.52
N GLU A 71 -6.81 0.72 0.28
CA GLU A 71 -7.68 1.84 0.66
C GLU A 71 -7.59 2.21 2.15
N PRO A 72 -7.68 1.28 3.13
CA PRO A 72 -7.64 1.68 4.54
C PRO A 72 -6.32 2.34 4.94
N ARG A 73 -5.21 1.94 4.31
CA ARG A 73 -3.90 2.54 4.58
C ARG A 73 -3.73 3.88 3.87
N LEU A 74 -4.21 3.99 2.63
CA LEU A 74 -4.23 5.25 1.89
C LEU A 74 -5.06 6.31 2.62
N ALA A 75 -6.23 5.95 3.14
CA ALA A 75 -7.08 6.84 3.93
C ALA A 75 -6.31 7.43 5.12
N LEU A 76 -5.62 6.60 5.90
CA LEU A 76 -4.83 7.07 7.04
C LEU A 76 -3.67 7.99 6.64
N LEU A 77 -2.96 7.69 5.55
CA LEU A 77 -1.87 8.55 5.06
C LEU A 77 -2.39 9.91 4.58
N ILE A 78 -3.58 9.93 3.97
CA ILE A 78 -4.24 11.16 3.49
C ILE A 78 -4.78 11.98 4.65
N GLU A 79 -5.50 11.36 5.58
CA GLU A 79 -6.05 12.02 6.77
C GLU A 79 -4.98 12.68 7.64
N THR A 80 -3.79 12.07 7.69
CA THR A 80 -2.64 12.62 8.43
C THR A 80 -1.83 13.64 7.66
N GLY A 81 -2.21 13.93 6.41
CA GLY A 81 -1.57 14.92 5.54
C GLY A 81 -0.18 14.51 5.04
N ILE A 82 0.17 13.22 5.16
CA ILE A 82 1.47 12.69 4.69
C ILE A 82 1.50 12.66 3.16
N ILE A 83 0.36 12.36 2.55
CA ILE A 83 0.18 12.35 1.10
C ILE A 83 -1.21 12.90 0.76
N THR A 84 -1.40 13.37 -0.46
CA THR A 84 -2.72 13.84 -0.92
C THR A 84 -3.41 12.78 -1.78
N SER A 85 -4.74 12.81 -1.82
CA SER A 85 -5.53 11.94 -2.71
C SER A 85 -5.23 12.16 -4.19
N SER A 86 -4.78 13.36 -4.56
CA SER A 86 -4.38 13.72 -5.93
C SER A 86 -2.93 13.31 -6.28
N HIS A 87 -2.22 12.67 -5.36
CA HIS A 87 -0.82 12.32 -5.59
C HIS A 87 -0.72 11.21 -6.65
N PRO A 88 0.19 11.32 -7.65
CA PRO A 88 0.27 10.34 -8.74
C PRO A 88 0.47 8.89 -8.29
N PHE A 89 1.24 8.67 -7.21
CA PHE A 89 1.44 7.33 -6.66
C PHE A 89 0.17 6.75 -6.01
N VAL A 90 -0.70 7.59 -5.45
CA VAL A 90 -1.98 7.16 -4.88
C VAL A 90 -2.91 6.74 -6.01
N SER A 91 -3.10 7.60 -7.01
CA SER A 91 -3.95 7.29 -8.16
C SER A 91 -3.47 6.06 -8.93
N ALA A 92 -2.15 5.91 -9.10
CA ALA A 92 -1.57 4.73 -9.75
C ALA A 92 -1.79 3.44 -8.95
N LEU A 93 -1.69 3.49 -7.62
CA LEU A 93 -1.94 2.31 -6.79
C LEU A 93 -3.42 1.89 -6.84
N VAL A 94 -4.34 2.85 -6.73
CA VAL A 94 -5.79 2.59 -6.82
C VAL A 94 -6.14 1.98 -8.18
N SER A 95 -5.70 2.60 -9.28
CA SER A 95 -6.00 2.08 -10.62
C SER A 95 -5.40 0.69 -10.86
N ASN A 96 -4.16 0.44 -10.38
CA ASN A 96 -3.56 -0.88 -10.52
C ASN A 96 -4.27 -1.94 -9.68
N PHE A 97 -4.80 -1.58 -8.51
CA PHE A 97 -5.59 -2.48 -7.69
C PHE A 97 -6.92 -2.84 -8.36
N GLU A 98 -7.61 -1.86 -8.95
CA GLU A 98 -8.83 -2.07 -9.75
C GLU A 98 -8.54 -2.99 -10.95
N GLN A 99 -7.49 -2.69 -11.72
CA GLN A 99 -7.04 -3.55 -12.83
C GLN A 99 -6.70 -4.97 -12.36
N ALA A 100 -6.10 -5.09 -11.17
CA ALA A 100 -5.78 -6.39 -10.60
C ALA A 100 -7.04 -7.18 -10.23
N LEU A 101 -8.10 -6.53 -9.75
CA LEU A 101 -9.39 -7.16 -9.48
C LEU A 101 -10.10 -7.60 -10.76
N ASP A 102 -10.03 -6.79 -11.81
CA ASP A 102 -10.68 -7.07 -13.09
C ASP A 102 -10.05 -8.26 -13.82
N ARG A 103 -8.72 -8.41 -13.72
CA ARG A 103 -7.98 -9.52 -14.35
C ARG A 103 -8.00 -10.82 -13.52
N ALA A 104 -8.25 -10.73 -12.22
CA ALA A 104 -8.18 -11.89 -11.32
C ALA A 104 -9.43 -12.77 -11.48
N ASN A 105 -9.23 -14.08 -11.32
CA ASN A 105 -10.35 -15.00 -11.20
C ASN A 105 -10.93 -14.95 -9.77
N ASP A 106 -12.20 -15.36 -9.65
CA ASP A 106 -12.87 -15.52 -8.35
C ASP A 106 -12.27 -16.67 -7.53
#